data_AF-A0AAD5K0T6-F1
#
_entry.id   AF-A0AAD5K0T6-F1
#
_cell.length_a   1.000
_cell.length_b   1.000
_cell.length_c   1.000
_cell.angle_alpha   90.00
_cell.angle_beta   90.00
_cell.angle_gamma   90.00
#
_symmetry.space_group_name_H-M   'P 1'
#
loop_
_entity.id
_entity.type
_entity.pdbx_description
1 polymer ?
#
loop_
_entity_poly.entity_id
_entity_poly.type
_entity_poly.pdbx_seq_one_letter_code
_entity_poly.pdbx_strand_id
1 'polypeptide(L)'
;MSGGASTNKDRNFLAVIGDEDSVTGLLLAGIGHVNQQQKRNFLVVDAKTPLATIEETFTEFTRRKDIAIILINQHIAEDIRELIDSHQAAFPTVLEIPSKDHPYDPEKDSVLKRVRRLFGE
;
A
#
# COMPACT_ATOMS: atom_id res chain seq x y z
N MET A 1 -31.46 -4.94 -7.39
CA MET A 1 -30.25 -4.45 -8.08
C MET A 1 -29.05 -5.24 -7.56
N SER A 2 -28.69 -6.32 -8.24
CA SER A 2 -27.62 -7.24 -7.84
C SER A 2 -26.48 -7.16 -8.86
N GLY A 3 -25.54 -6.25 -8.63
CA GLY A 3 -24.31 -6.16 -9.40
C GLY A 3 -23.18 -5.78 -8.45
N GLY A 4 -22.19 -6.66 -8.28
CA GLY A 4 -21.00 -6.30 -7.51
C GLY A 4 -20.12 -7.45 -6.97
N ALA A 5 -20.54 -8.72 -7.05
CA ALA A 5 -19.78 -9.80 -6.40
C ALA A 5 -18.70 -10.47 -7.29
N SER A 6 -18.70 -10.25 -8.61
CA SER A 6 -17.87 -11.02 -9.55
C SER A 6 -16.51 -10.40 -9.90
N THR A 7 -16.27 -9.11 -9.62
CA THR A 7 -15.01 -8.42 -9.97
C THR A 7 -13.91 -8.48 -8.91
N ASN A 8 -14.22 -8.98 -7.70
CA ASN A 8 -13.27 -9.02 -6.57
C ASN A 8 -12.62 -10.38 -6.33
N LYS A 9 -13.03 -11.43 -7.03
CA LYS A 9 -12.57 -12.80 -6.77
C LYS A 9 -11.12 -13.07 -7.19
N ASP A 10 -10.54 -12.19 -8.00
CA ASP A 10 -9.22 -12.36 -8.60
C ASP A 10 -8.12 -11.51 -7.92
N ARG A 11 -8.47 -10.77 -6.86
CA ARG A 11 -7.53 -9.98 -6.05
C ARG A 11 -6.88 -10.87 -4.99
N ASN A 12 -5.74 -11.47 -5.34
CA ASN A 12 -5.09 -12.50 -4.51
C ASN A 12 -3.73 -12.09 -3.96
N PHE A 13 -3.16 -10.97 -4.43
CA PHE A 13 -1.81 -10.56 -4.03
C PHE A 13 -1.79 -9.40 -3.05
N LEU A 14 -0.82 -9.46 -2.16
CA LEU A 14 -0.36 -8.31 -1.38
C LEU A 14 0.71 -7.59 -2.19
N ALA A 15 0.77 -6.27 -2.08
CA ALA A 15 1.89 -5.49 -2.59
C ALA A 15 2.55 -4.70 -1.47
N VAL A 16 3.83 -4.37 -1.63
CA VAL A 16 4.63 -3.68 -0.59
C VAL A 16 5.39 -2.49 -1.15
N ILE A 17 5.35 -1.37 -0.43
CA ILE A 17 6.24 -0.23 -0.64
C ILE A 17 6.90 0.04 0.71
N GLY A 18 8.19 -0.28 0.83
CA GLY A 18 8.82 -0.25 2.15
C GLY A 18 10.33 -0.19 2.12
N ASP A 19 10.93 0.03 3.28
CA ASP A 19 12.37 -0.09 3.48
C ASP A 19 12.87 -1.53 3.28
N GLU A 20 14.19 -1.68 3.15
CA GLU A 20 14.83 -2.97 2.87
C GLU A 20 14.47 -4.04 3.92
N ASP A 21 14.47 -3.67 5.20
CA ASP A 21 14.15 -4.58 6.30
C ASP A 21 12.69 -5.05 6.23
N SER A 22 11.73 -4.14 6.00
CA SER A 22 10.29 -4.45 5.91
C SER A 22 9.99 -5.32 4.69
N VAL A 23 10.50 -4.94 3.52
CA VAL A 23 10.28 -5.69 2.28
C VAL A 23 10.90 -7.08 2.39
N THR A 24 12.12 -7.19 2.91
CA THR A 24 12.78 -8.49 3.09
C THR A 24 11.98 -9.42 3.99
N GLY A 25 11.53 -8.94 5.15
CA GLY A 25 10.71 -9.73 6.08
C GLY A 25 9.40 -10.21 5.43
N LEU A 26 8.75 -9.34 4.67
CA LEU A 26 7.50 -9.67 3.97
C LEU A 26 7.72 -10.65 2.80
N LEU A 27 8.82 -10.52 2.06
CA LEU A 27 9.20 -11.48 1.02
C LEU A 27 9.48 -12.87 1.61
N LEU A 28 10.11 -12.96 2.79
CA LEU A 28 10.30 -14.22 3.50
C LEU A 28 8.97 -14.87 3.93
N ALA A 29 7.93 -14.07 4.20
CA ALA A 29 6.59 -14.57 4.45
C ALA A 29 5.88 -15.12 3.19
N GLY A 30 6.51 -15.03 2.02
CA GLY A 30 6.03 -15.65 0.78
C GLY A 30 5.07 -14.79 -0.04
N ILE A 31 4.98 -13.48 0.22
CA ILE A 31 4.05 -12.61 -0.51
C ILE A 31 4.59 -12.16 -1.88
N GLY A 32 5.89 -12.34 -2.12
CA GLY A 32 6.57 -11.86 -3.32
C GLY A 32 6.06 -12.55 -4.59
N HIS A 33 5.68 -11.77 -5.59
CA HIS A 33 5.20 -12.25 -6.87
C HIS A 33 5.76 -11.40 -8.02
N VAL A 34 6.20 -12.08 -9.07
CA VAL A 34 6.59 -11.48 -10.34
C VAL A 34 5.63 -11.99 -11.41
N ASN A 35 4.91 -11.07 -12.05
CA ASN A 35 3.93 -11.44 -13.06
C ASN A 35 4.59 -11.78 -14.40
N GLN A 36 3.79 -12.18 -15.39
CA GLN A 36 4.26 -12.52 -16.74
C GLN A 36 4.96 -11.36 -17.46
N GLN A 37 4.65 -10.11 -17.09
CA GLN A 37 5.27 -8.89 -17.62
C GLN A 37 6.55 -8.50 -16.87
N GLN A 38 7.11 -9.38 -16.04
CA GLN A 38 8.28 -9.12 -15.20
C GLN A 38 8.07 -7.99 -14.18
N LYS A 39 6.81 -7.65 -13.88
CA LYS A 39 6.49 -6.65 -12.87
C LYS A 39 6.34 -7.30 -11.50
N ARG A 40 7.02 -6.69 -10.53
CA ARG A 40 7.05 -7.12 -9.13
C ARG A 40 5.86 -6.52 -8.39
N ASN A 41 5.44 -7.13 -7.29
CA ASN A 41 4.47 -6.56 -6.35
C ASN A 41 5.15 -5.91 -5.13
N PHE A 42 6.42 -5.52 -5.24
CA PHE A 42 7.14 -4.86 -4.16
C PHE A 42 8.10 -3.80 -4.70
N LEU A 43 8.28 -2.73 -3.93
CA LEU A 43 9.29 -1.70 -4.11
C LEU A 43 10.07 -1.54 -2.81
N VAL A 44 11.39 -1.70 -2.91
CA VAL A 44 12.32 -1.31 -1.84
C VAL A 44 12.61 0.17 -2.00
N VAL A 45 12.38 0.93 -0.94
CA VAL A 45 12.61 2.37 -0.87
C VAL A 45 13.83 2.62 0.01
N ASP A 46 14.80 3.35 -0.54
CA ASP A 46 15.99 3.81 0.15
C ASP A 46 16.12 5.34 0.03
N ALA A 47 17.12 5.92 0.69
CA ALA A 47 17.37 7.37 0.64
C ALA A 47 17.72 7.92 -0.76
N LYS A 48 17.97 7.04 -1.74
CA LYS A 48 18.30 7.40 -3.12
C LYS A 48 17.09 7.24 -4.06
N THR A 49 16.01 6.65 -3.57
CA THR A 49 14.80 6.37 -4.35
C THR A 49 14.07 7.69 -4.61
N PRO A 50 13.89 8.09 -5.88
CA PRO A 50 13.17 9.32 -6.19
C PRO A 50 11.70 9.23 -5.77
N LEU A 51 11.14 10.35 -5.29
CA LEU A 51 9.72 10.44 -4.91
C LEU A 51 8.80 10.03 -6.07
N ALA A 52 9.12 10.47 -7.29
CA ALA A 52 8.38 10.11 -8.51
C ALA A 52 8.25 8.59 -8.70
N THR A 53 9.30 7.82 -8.36
CA THR A 53 9.26 6.35 -8.46
C THR A 53 8.24 5.75 -7.48
N ILE A 54 8.11 6.33 -6.29
CA ILE A 54 7.17 5.90 -5.25
C ILE A 54 5.74 6.19 -5.72
N GLU A 55 5.49 7.40 -6.23
CA GLU A 55 4.20 7.83 -6.77
C GLU A 55 3.75 6.97 -7.96
N GLU A 56 4.64 6.74 -8.92
CA GLU A 56 4.39 5.90 -10.09
C GLU A 56 4.07 4.46 -9.68
N THR A 57 4.84 3.91 -8.74
CA THR A 57 4.64 2.54 -8.25
C THR A 57 3.33 2.38 -7.49
N PHE A 58 3.00 3.34 -6.62
CA PHE A 58 1.71 3.35 -5.92
C PHE A 58 0.53 3.43 -6.92
N THR A 59 0.64 4.31 -7.91
CA THR A 59 -0.35 4.44 -8.98
C THR A 59 -0.48 3.17 -9.82
N GLU A 60 0.63 2.47 -10.06
CA GLU A 60 0.59 1.17 -10.74
C GLU A 60 -0.13 0.12 -9.89
N PHE A 61 0.21 0.01 -8.60
CA PHE A 61 -0.39 -0.98 -7.70
C PHE A 61 -1.89 -0.75 -7.51
N THR A 62 -2.34 0.50 -7.46
CA THR A 62 -3.77 0.83 -7.39
C THR A 62 -4.55 0.45 -8.65
N ARG A 63 -3.91 0.45 -9.82
CA ARG A 63 -4.53 0.07 -11.11
C ARG A 63 -4.55 -1.45 -11.34
N ARG A 64 -3.70 -2.20 -10.64
CA ARG A 64 -3.60 -3.66 -10.76
C ARG A 64 -4.82 -4.35 -10.14
N LYS A 65 -5.50 -5.17 -10.96
CA LYS A 65 -6.73 -5.89 -10.56
C LYS A 65 -6.47 -7.15 -9.75
N ASP A 66 -5.21 -7.59 -9.67
CA ASP A 66 -4.76 -8.77 -8.95
C ASP A 66 -4.27 -8.46 -7.53
N ILE A 67 -4.09 -7.19 -7.19
CA ILE A 67 -3.69 -6.72 -5.85
C ILE A 67 -4.94 -6.47 -4.99
N ALA A 68 -4.93 -7.06 -3.80
CA ALA A 68 -5.95 -6.87 -2.77
C ALA A 68 -5.58 -5.77 -1.78
N ILE A 69 -4.34 -5.80 -1.28
CA ILE A 69 -3.85 -4.90 -0.22
C ILE A 69 -2.47 -4.37 -0.62
N ILE A 70 -2.24 -3.08 -0.42
CA ILE A 70 -0.93 -2.43 -0.49
C ILE A 70 -0.48 -2.14 0.94
N LEU A 71 0.60 -2.78 1.37
CA LEU A 71 1.31 -2.46 2.59
C LEU A 71 2.33 -1.37 2.30
N ILE A 72 2.29 -0.27 3.03
CA ILE A 72 3.24 0.83 2.88
C ILE A 72 3.79 1.22 4.24
N ASN A 73 5.11 1.45 4.37
CA ASN A 73 5.62 2.00 5.62
C ASN A 73 5.06 3.41 5.83
N GLN A 74 4.62 3.72 7.06
CA GLN A 74 3.97 4.99 7.35
C GLN A 74 4.85 6.21 7.02
N HIS A 75 6.16 6.13 7.27
CA HIS A 75 7.07 7.23 6.97
C HIS A 75 7.17 7.52 5.46
N ILE A 76 7.05 6.49 4.60
CA ILE A 76 7.02 6.64 3.13
C ILE A 76 5.64 7.15 2.68
N ALA A 77 4.57 6.71 3.35
CA ALA A 77 3.22 7.16 3.07
C ALA A 77 3.04 8.67 3.28
N GLU A 78 3.77 9.27 4.22
CA GLU A 78 3.79 10.71 4.43
C GLU A 78 4.28 11.49 3.19
N ASP A 79 5.30 10.98 2.49
CA ASP A 79 5.88 11.64 1.32
C ASP A 79 4.89 11.71 0.14
N ILE A 80 3.94 10.78 0.07
CA ILE A 80 2.91 10.69 -0.99
C ILE A 80 1.48 10.82 -0.43
N ARG A 81 1.33 11.51 0.71
CA ARG A 81 0.06 11.57 1.47
C ARG A 81 -1.13 12.02 0.62
N GLU A 82 -0.93 13.02 -0.24
CA GLU A 82 -1.97 13.52 -1.14
C GLU A 82 -2.48 12.43 -2.10
N LEU A 83 -1.58 11.61 -2.63
CA LEU A 83 -1.91 10.52 -3.54
C LEU A 83 -2.69 9.42 -2.83
N ILE A 84 -2.29 9.06 -1.61
CA ILE A 84 -2.99 8.06 -0.78
C ILE A 84 -4.40 8.55 -0.42
N ASP A 85 -4.53 9.79 0.05
CA ASP A 85 -5.82 10.37 0.45
C ASP A 85 -6.78 10.54 -0.76
N SER A 86 -6.23 10.70 -1.97
CA SER A 86 -7.01 10.73 -3.21
C SER A 86 -7.61 9.36 -3.59
N HIS A 87 -7.01 8.26 -3.11
CA HIS A 87 -7.46 6.89 -3.41
C HIS A 87 -8.64 6.49 -2.51
N GLN A 88 -9.86 6.77 -2.98
CA GLN A 88 -11.09 6.46 -2.23
C GLN A 88 -11.68 5.08 -2.54
N ALA A 89 -11.10 4.32 -3.47
CA ALA A 89 -11.61 3.00 -3.84
C ALA A 89 -11.34 1.98 -2.73
N ALA A 90 -12.29 1.07 -2.49
CA ALA A 90 -12.14 0.02 -1.48
C ALA A 90 -10.98 -0.95 -1.78
N PHE A 91 -10.67 -1.14 -3.07
CA PHE A 91 -9.60 -2.02 -3.52
C PHE A 91 -8.68 -1.36 -4.56
N PRO A 92 -7.36 -1.59 -4.47
CA PRO A 92 -6.69 -2.27 -3.35
C PRO A 92 -6.77 -1.43 -2.06
N THR A 93 -6.90 -2.10 -0.91
CA THR A 93 -6.88 -1.44 0.39
C THR A 93 -5.45 -1.02 0.71
N VAL A 94 -5.26 0.22 1.15
CA VAL A 94 -3.94 0.72 1.57
C VAL A 94 -3.84 0.59 3.08
N LEU A 95 -2.77 -0.06 3.57
CA LEU A 95 -2.50 -0.22 4.99
C LEU A 95 -1.11 0.32 5.33
N GLU A 96 -1.08 1.30 6.21
CA GLU A 96 0.16 1.89 6.73
C GLU A 96 0.72 0.99 7.86
N ILE A 97 1.97 0.58 7.74
CA ILE A 97 2.68 -0.25 8.74
C ILE A 97 3.89 0.51 9.31
N PRO A 98 4.27 0.25 10.56
CA PRO A 98 5.54 0.76 11.09
C PRO A 98 6.73 0.20 10.31
N SER A 99 7.89 0.78 10.51
CA SER A 99 9.16 0.17 10.12
C SER A 99 10.07 -0.03 11.32
N LYS A 100 11.24 -0.64 11.12
CA LYS A 100 12.18 -0.95 12.20
C LYS A 100 12.64 0.29 12.95
N ASP A 101 12.92 1.37 12.22
CA ASP A 101 13.45 2.62 12.79
C ASP A 101 12.36 3.68 13.04
N HIS A 102 11.19 3.51 12.40
CA HIS A 102 10.09 4.47 12.46
C HIS A 102 8.84 3.83 13.10
N PRO A 103 8.60 4.06 14.40
CA PRO A 103 7.42 3.54 15.09
C PRO A 103 6.13 4.14 14.51
N TYR A 104 5.02 3.42 14.68
CA TYR A 104 3.72 3.84 14.20
C TYR A 104 3.16 5.02 15.00
N ASP A 105 2.70 6.04 14.29
CA ASP A 105 2.01 7.22 14.82
C ASP A 105 0.52 7.18 14.42
N PRO A 106 -0.41 6.92 15.38
CA PRO A 106 -1.84 6.86 15.10
C PRO A 106 -2.44 8.17 14.60
N GLU A 107 -1.80 9.32 14.86
CA GLU A 107 -2.32 10.62 14.43
C GLU A 107 -2.14 10.88 12.95
N LYS A 108 -1.22 10.15 12.30
CA LYS A 108 -0.90 10.32 10.88
C LYS A 108 -1.71 9.41 9.96
N ASP A 109 -2.21 8.29 10.49
CA ASP A 109 -2.92 7.27 9.74
C ASP A 109 -4.28 7.75 9.18
N SER A 110 -4.46 7.56 7.87
CA SER A 110 -5.65 7.95 7.12
C SER A 110 -6.93 7.21 7.52
N VAL A 111 -6.83 5.93 7.86
CA VAL A 111 -7.94 5.09 8.32
C VAL A 111 -8.39 5.53 9.70
N LEU A 112 -7.46 5.76 10.62
CA LEU A 112 -7.76 6.22 11.98
C LEU A 112 -8.38 7.63 11.98
N LYS A 113 -7.89 8.54 11.13
CA LYS A 113 -8.54 9.85 10.90
C LYS A 113 -9.99 9.69 10.42
N ARG A 114 -10.24 8.74 9.51
CA ARG A 114 -11.60 8.48 9.01
C ARG A 114 -12.51 7.89 10.09
N VAL A 115 -11.97 7.02 10.95
CA VAL A 115 -12.67 6.46 12.11
C VAL A 115 -13.02 7.57 13.11
N ARG A 116 -12.07 8.44 13.49
CA ARG A 116 -12.32 9.58 14.40
C ARG A 116 -13.43 10.50 13.88
N ARG A 117 -13.38 10.86 12.59
CA ARG A 117 -14.46 11.64 11.93
C ARG A 117 -15.83 10.97 12.00
N LEU A 118 -15.91 9.64 11.92
CA LEU A 118 -17.17 8.89 12.06
C LEU A 118 -17.69 8.87 13.49
N PHE A 119 -16.80 8.92 14.48
CA PHE A 119 -17.13 8.93 15.91
C PHE A 119 -17.29 10.35 16.49
N GLY A 120 -17.11 11.40 15.68
CA GLY A 120 -17.39 12.78 16.08
C GLY A 120 -16.30 13.47 16.89
N GLU A 121 -15.06 12.96 16.82
CA GLU A 121 -13.84 13.67 17.25
C GLU A 121 -13.08 14.27 16.06
#